data_AF-A0A101CTJ3-F1
#
_entry.id   AF-A0A101CTJ3-F1
#
_cell.length_a   1.000
_cell.length_b   1.000
_cell.length_c   1.000
_cell.angle_alpha   90.00
_cell.angle_beta   90.00
_cell.angle_gamma   90.00
#
_symmetry.space_group_name_H-M   'P 1'
#
loop_
_entity.id
_entity.type
_entity.pdbx_description
1 polymer ?
#
loop_
_entity_poly.entity_id
_entity_poly.type
_entity_poly.pdbx_seq_one_letter_code
_entity_poly.pdbx_strand_id
1 'polypeptide(L)' 'MILPTKTIEPVDSLISISAFIIEILRTESMDIDSLLKIFNEKYYKEITIEKMLLAIDFLFITDSIKYNNGIIKINI' A
#
# COMPACT_ATOMS: atom_id res chain seq x y z
N MET A 1 -8.27 -27.19 -12.61
CA MET A 1 -7.10 -26.96 -11.73
C MET A 1 -6.63 -25.53 -11.95
N ILE A 2 -6.63 -24.70 -10.91
CA ILE A 2 -6.00 -23.38 -10.95
C ILE A 2 -4.49 -23.64 -10.84
N LEU A 3 -3.82 -23.83 -11.98
CA LEU A 3 -2.37 -23.88 -11.99
C LEU A 3 -1.84 -22.52 -11.49
N PRO A 4 -0.97 -22.47 -10.47
CA PRO A 4 -0.35 -21.22 -10.04
C PRO A 4 0.68 -20.83 -11.11
N THR A 5 0.24 -20.06 -12.10
CA THR A 5 1.07 -19.67 -13.25
C THR A 5 2.05 -18.54 -12.94
N LYS A 6 2.00 -17.96 -11.73
CA LYS A 6 2.93 -16.94 -11.26
C LYS A 6 3.29 -17.19 -9.80
N THR A 7 4.54 -17.52 -9.53
CA THR A 7 5.11 -17.40 -8.19
C THR A 7 5.07 -15.91 -7.83
N ILE A 8 4.19 -15.52 -6.91
CA ILE A 8 4.16 -14.16 -6.40
C ILE A 8 5.33 -14.06 -5.41
N GLU A 9 6.34 -13.26 -5.75
CA GLU A 9 7.42 -12.97 -4.82
C GLU A 9 6.86 -12.20 -3.62
N PRO A 10 7.39 -12.36 -2.40
CA PRO A 10 6.90 -11.63 -1.23
C PRO A 10 6.83 -10.12 -1.46
N VAL A 11 7.80 -9.56 -2.21
CA VAL A 11 7.85 -8.14 -2.57
C VAL A 11 6.67 -7.66 -3.42
N ASP A 12 6.02 -8.56 -4.16
CA ASP A 12 4.82 -8.28 -4.96
C ASP A 12 3.52 -8.61 -4.21
N SER A 13 3.62 -9.17 -3.00
CA SER A 13 2.43 -9.52 -2.22
C SER A 13 1.71 -8.28 -1.71
N LEU A 14 0.37 -8.33 -1.75
CA LEU A 14 -0.50 -7.32 -1.18
C LEU A 14 -0.12 -7.00 0.28
N ILE A 15 0.17 -8.04 1.06
CA ILE A 15 0.52 -7.93 2.48
C ILE A 15 1.80 -7.10 2.66
N SER A 16 2.84 -7.34 1.87
CA SER A 16 4.12 -6.62 2.01
C SER A 16 3.98 -5.16 1.60
N ILE A 17 3.25 -4.89 0.52
CA ILE A 17 2.94 -3.52 0.09
C ILE A 17 2.12 -2.79 1.17
N SER A 18 1.06 -3.41 1.68
CA SER A 18 0.22 -2.83 2.74
C SER A 18 1.00 -2.56 4.03
N ALA A 19 1.87 -3.49 4.45
CA ALA A 19 2.70 -3.29 5.64
C ALA A 19 3.65 -2.11 5.47
N PHE A 20 4.25 -1.95 4.29
CA PHE A 20 5.15 -0.84 4.01
C PHE A 20 4.42 0.51 3.91
N ILE A 21 3.20 0.53 3.36
CA ILE A 21 2.34 1.71 3.38
C ILE A 21 2.07 2.17 4.82
N ILE A 22 1.74 1.23 5.72
CA ILE A 22 1.54 1.54 7.14
C ILE A 22 2.83 2.12 7.74
N GLU A 23 4.00 1.57 7.44
CA GLU A 23 5.27 2.09 7.95
C GLU A 23 5.52 3.55 7.51
N ILE A 24 5.21 3.90 6.26
CA ILE A 24 5.31 5.28 5.78
C ILE A 24 4.33 6.19 6.53
N LEU A 25 3.07 5.77 6.64
CA LEU A 25 2.00 6.56 7.27
C LEU A 25 2.14 6.68 8.80
N ARG A 26 3.02 5.89 9.44
CA ARG A 26 3.38 6.07 10.86
C ARG A 26 4.12 7.38 11.10
N THR A 27 4.81 7.89 10.09
CA THR A 27 5.57 9.13 10.19
C THR A 27 4.66 10.33 9.99
N GLU A 28 3.84 10.31 8.95
CA GLU A 28 2.97 11.43 8.57
C GLU A 28 1.77 10.96 7.73
N SER A 29 0.63 11.63 7.89
CA SER A 29 -0.53 11.45 7.01
C SER A 29 -0.35 12.24 5.72
N MET A 30 -0.72 11.65 4.58
CA MET A 30 -0.47 12.25 3.26
C MET A 30 -1.52 11.84 2.24
N ASP A 31 -1.52 12.52 1.09
CA ASP A 31 -2.30 12.13 -0.08
C ASP A 31 -1.67 10.93 -0.82
N ILE A 32 -2.43 10.35 -1.74
CA ILE A 32 -2.06 9.14 -2.48
C ILE A 32 -0.84 9.38 -3.39
N ASP A 33 -0.72 10.54 -4.02
CA ASP A 33 0.37 10.83 -4.95
C ASP A 33 1.69 10.97 -4.21
N SER A 34 1.67 11.68 -3.07
CA SER A 34 2.81 11.77 -2.14
C SER A 34 3.20 10.41 -1.60
N LEU A 35 2.22 9.58 -1.21
CA LEU A 35 2.45 8.22 -0.73
C LEU A 35 3.10 7.34 -1.80
N LEU A 36 2.62 7.39 -3.04
CA LEU A 36 3.18 6.64 -4.17
C LEU A 36 4.63 7.02 -4.43
N LYS A 37 4.92 8.33 -4.42
CA LYS A 37 6.28 8.84 -4.59
C LYS A 37 7.22 8.32 -3.51
N ILE A 38 6.86 8.50 -2.23
CA ILE A 38 7.70 8.06 -1.11
C ILE A 38 7.87 6.54 -1.10
N PHE A 39 6.80 5.81 -1.42
CA PHE A 39 6.85 4.35 -1.52
C PHE A 39 7.86 3.92 -2.57
N ASN A 40 7.77 4.45 -3.80
CA ASN A 40 8.65 4.06 -4.90
C ASN A 40 10.10 4.53 -4.70
N GLU A 41 10.34 5.59 -3.91
CA GLU A 41 11.70 6.01 -3.54
C GLU A 41 12.38 5.06 -2.54
N LYS A 42 11.61 4.37 -1.68
CA LYS A 42 12.14 3.58 -0.56
C LYS A 42 11.98 2.07 -0.73
N TYR A 43 10.97 1.61 -1.44
CA TYR A 43 10.68 0.20 -1.62
C TYR A 43 11.59 -0.40 -2.69
N TYR A 44 11.96 -1.68 -2.54
CA TYR A 44 12.92 -2.35 -3.44
C TYR A 44 12.46 -2.37 -4.91
N LYS A 45 11.16 -2.32 -5.16
CA LYS A 45 10.56 -2.48 -6.48
C LYS A 45 9.47 -1.44 -6.69
N GLU A 46 9.59 -0.63 -7.74
CA GLU A 46 8.53 0.32 -8.07
C GLU A 46 7.19 -0.39 -8.33
N ILE A 47 6.11 0.21 -7.81
CA ILE A 47 4.75 -0.24 -8.04
C ILE A 47 3.95 0.82 -8.79
N THR A 48 2.95 0.35 -9.53
CA THR A 48 2.00 1.23 -10.20
C THR A 48 0.94 1.73 -9.21
N ILE A 49 0.25 2.81 -9.58
CA ILE A 49 -0.83 3.37 -8.79
C ILE A 49 -1.95 2.35 -8.54
N GLU A 50 -2.27 1.50 -9.51
CA GLU A 50 -3.34 0.50 -9.36
C GLU A 50 -3.02 -0.53 -8.28
N LYS A 51 -1.75 -0.97 -8.20
CA LYS A 51 -1.29 -1.87 -7.12
C LYS A 51 -1.36 -1.18 -5.76
N MET A 52 -0.98 0.09 -5.68
CA MET A 52 -1.06 0.85 -4.44
C MET A 52 -2.52 1.04 -3.99
N LEU A 53 -3.43 1.40 -4.90
CA LEU A 53 -4.85 1.54 -4.61
C LEU A 53 -5.44 0.24 -4.07
N LEU A 54 -5.10 -0.91 -4.64
CA LEU A 54 -5.53 -2.22 -4.13
C LEU A 54 -5.07 -2.44 -2.68
N ALA A 55 -3.85 -2.02 -2.34
CA ALA A 55 -3.32 -2.12 -0.99
C ALA A 55 -3.97 -1.14 -0.01
N ILE A 56 -4.30 0.06 -0.46
CA ILE A 56 -5.06 1.06 0.31
C ILE A 56 -6.48 0.57 0.57
N ASP A 57 -7.17 0.04 -0.44
CA ASP A 57 -8.52 -0.52 -0.30
C ASP A 57 -8.54 -1.67 0.71
N PHE A 58 -7.53 -2.55 0.65
CA PHE A 58 -7.37 -3.61 1.64
C PHE A 58 -7.18 -3.06 3.06
N LEU A 59 -6.32 -2.06 3.24
CA LEU A 59 -6.11 -1.42 4.53
C LEU A 59 -7.35 -0.67 5.04
N PHE A 60 -8.14 -0.09 4.14
CA PHE A 60 -9.38 0.59 4.47
C PHE A 60 -10.47 -0.40 4.91
N ILE A 61 -10.65 -1.51 4.18
CA ILE A 61 -11.61 -2.57 4.52
C ILE A 61 -11.27 -3.22 5.87
N THR A 62 -9.99 -3.33 6.18
CA THR A 62 -9.50 -3.86 7.47
C THR A 62 -9.45 -2.80 8.58
N ASP A 63 -10.02 -1.62 8.35
CA ASP A 63 -10.07 -0.47 9.27
C ASP A 63 -8.70 0.01 9.79
N SER A 64 -7.60 -0.37 9.10
CA SER A 64 -6.23 -0.02 9.48
C SER A 64 -5.84 1.42 9.09
N ILE A 65 -6.57 2.00 8.14
CA ILE A 65 -6.42 3.40 7.71
C ILE A 65 -7.77 4.09 7.61
N LYS A 66 -7.75 5.41 7.73
CA LYS A 66 -8.88 6.30 7.44
C LYS A 66 -8.51 7.20 6.28
N TYR A 67 -9.48 7.41 5.39
CA TYR A 67 -9.38 8.35 4.30
C TYR A 67 -10.36 9.50 4.53
N ASN A 68 -9.87 10.73 4.54
CA ASN A 68 -10.71 11.93 4.67
C ASN A 68 -10.12 13.07 3.85
N ASN A 69 -10.94 13.71 3.01
CA ASN A 69 -10.55 14.87 2.20
C ASN A 69 -9.25 14.68 1.41
N GLY A 70 -9.03 13.50 0.81
CA GLY A 70 -7.82 13.23 0.03
C GLY A 70 -6.61 12.79 0.86
N ILE A 71 -6.69 12.83 2.19
CA ILE A 71 -5.58 12.45 3.08
C ILE A 71 -5.85 11.06 3.68
N ILE A 72 -4.83 10.20 3.58
CA ILE A 72 -4.77 8.91 4.24
C ILE A 72 -4.03 9.06 5.56
N LYS A 73 -4.62 8.49 6.62
CA LYS A 73 -4.01 8.41 7.95
C LYS A 73 -4.19 7.02 8.53
N ILE A 74 -3.29 6.62 9.41
CA ILE A 74 -3.43 5.39 10.18
C ILE A 74 -4.64 5.47 11.11
N ASN A 75 -5.31 4.33 11.26
CA ASN A 75 -6.36 4.09 12.25
C ASN A 75 -5.95 2.87 13.08
N ILE A 76 -5.09 3.09 14.07
CA ILE A 76 -4.64 2.10 15.06
C ILE A 76 -4.96 2.65 16.44
#